data_AF-A0AAD6ANK1-F1
#
_entry.id   AF-A0AAD6ANK1-F1
#
_cell.length_a   1.000
_cell.length_b   1.000
_cell.length_c   1.000
_cell.angle_alpha   90.00
_cell.angle_beta   90.00
_cell.angle_gamma   90.00
#
_symmetry.space_group_name_H-M   'P 1'
#
loop_
_entity.id
_entity.type
_entity.pdbx_description
1 polymer ?
#
loop_
_entity_poly.entity_id
_entity_poly.type
_entity_poly.pdbx_seq_one_letter_code
_entity_poly.pdbx_strand_id
1 'polypeptide(L)'
;MSDFKVCTLNVMELRMWGRGLVFMREVLIYFWTGFRERKGDFNSLKQWWDYGKADIKQLCLQYTLNVSRDITKSMRDLEMEIVELQSFAESTGNPGCIEDLKSKKAILADLLGSRAQGALVRSRFQSASMMDSPTKYFFSLEKKNGQGRLIHALRSAGGQQLTGNSQIRQRAVDFYCDLFTSEYNEDDGGFNLFCRGLPTVSEETNKELDGPLTEEELCAALKSMQGGKAPGIDGLTPEFYKTFWDFLKEDLMDLFNESFNDSLLPLSCRRAVLTLLPKKGDLQEIKNWRPVSAVHRLQAAVQGPVLQAKEGDGPGGRPDPDLLCAWQESQEHDQQLRVCQQQLHTIQQQLEEAERRCEDSTRELHATKLHKKEKHSKELESLQQTRGQLLKVSSQISSTMLSSQEQLATKLQQSQNQLDQTKEELDRTRSQAGLLQTQRDQAETQLRQSGAQLEQSRVLYQQTRAQNLQLHTQLELLSTQLQHSRVQAAQLQAQLQASRRTMETSDESLLIK
;
A
#
# COMPACT_ATOMS: atom_id res chain seq x y z
N MET A 1 6.94 -19.56 2.29
CA MET A 1 8.12 -19.74 3.17
C MET A 1 9.12 -18.67 2.78
N SER A 2 9.11 -17.61 3.60
CA SER A 2 10.05 -16.48 3.69
C SER A 2 10.66 -15.94 2.39
N ASP A 3 10.14 -14.78 1.99
CA ASP A 3 10.91 -13.73 1.34
C ASP A 3 12.22 -13.53 2.10
N PHE A 4 13.27 -14.25 1.70
CA PHE A 4 14.65 -13.90 1.95
C PHE A 4 14.94 -12.63 1.12
N LYS A 5 14.29 -11.51 1.50
CA LYS A 5 14.98 -10.23 1.43
C LYS A 5 16.23 -10.47 2.26
N VAL A 6 17.34 -10.71 1.56
CA VAL A 6 18.65 -10.64 2.16
C VAL A 6 18.69 -9.26 2.81
N CYS A 7 18.40 -9.21 4.12
CA CYS A 7 18.84 -8.16 5.00
C CYS A 7 20.36 -8.26 4.93
N THR A 8 20.94 -7.74 3.86
CA THR A 8 22.33 -7.36 3.84
C THR A 8 22.45 -6.43 5.03
N LEU A 9 23.11 -6.92 6.08
CA LEU A 9 23.78 -6.12 7.09
C LEU A 9 24.68 -5.15 6.34
N ASN A 10 24.08 -4.08 5.82
CA ASN A 10 24.83 -2.96 5.36
C ASN A 10 25.18 -2.27 6.67
N VAL A 11 26.43 -2.36 7.09
CA VAL A 11 26.92 -1.55 8.21
C VAL A 11 26.74 -0.04 7.92
N MET A 12 26.48 0.33 6.66
CA MET A 12 25.94 1.65 6.30
C MET A 12 24.55 1.96 6.89
N GLU A 13 23.65 0.98 7.04
CA GLU A 13 22.41 1.18 7.79
C GLU A 13 22.70 1.36 9.28
N LEU A 14 23.72 0.68 9.86
CA LEU A 14 24.14 0.84 11.26
C LEU A 14 24.76 2.22 11.56
N ARG A 15 25.45 2.86 10.59
CA ARG A 15 25.97 4.23 10.75
C ARG A 15 24.90 5.29 10.97
N MET A 16 23.63 5.03 10.64
CA MET A 16 22.53 5.99 10.80
C MET A 16 21.91 6.02 12.21
N TRP A 17 22.37 5.18 13.15
CA TRP A 17 21.71 4.99 14.46
C TRP A 17 22.70 5.22 15.61
N GLY A 18 23.13 6.47 15.80
CA GLY A 18 24.17 6.82 16.79
C GLY A 18 23.99 6.22 18.19
N ARG A 19 22.75 6.22 18.73
CA ARG A 19 22.49 5.64 20.08
C ARG A 19 22.38 4.11 20.08
N GLY A 20 21.90 3.52 18.99
CA GLY A 20 21.75 2.06 18.86
C GLY A 20 23.09 1.34 18.60
N LEU A 21 24.03 2.02 17.96
CA LEU A 21 25.35 1.47 17.67
C LEU A 21 26.17 1.22 18.94
N VAL A 22 26.05 2.10 19.95
CA VAL A 22 26.74 1.97 21.24
C VAL A 22 26.26 0.71 21.97
N PHE A 23 24.95 0.53 22.07
CA PHE A 23 24.36 -0.67 22.70
C PHE A 23 24.76 -1.95 21.97
N MET A 24 24.67 -1.97 20.64
CA MET A 24 25.05 -3.15 19.85
C MET A 24 26.54 -3.50 20.02
N ARG A 25 27.41 -2.49 20.08
CA ARG A 25 28.85 -2.67 20.34
C ARG A 25 29.09 -3.36 21.68
N GLU A 26 28.46 -2.91 22.76
CA GLU A 26 28.61 -3.51 24.08
C GLU A 26 28.12 -4.96 24.12
N VAL A 27 26.96 -5.24 23.50
CA VAL A 27 26.41 -6.59 23.42
C VAL A 27 27.35 -7.54 22.68
N LEU A 28 27.93 -7.12 21.55
CA LEU A 28 28.86 -7.96 20.79
C LEU A 28 30.17 -8.20 21.52
N ILE A 29 30.71 -7.16 22.18
CA ILE A 29 31.92 -7.32 22.99
C ILE A 29 31.66 -8.29 24.12
N TYR A 30 30.57 -8.11 24.87
CA TYR A 30 30.19 -9.00 25.96
C TYR A 30 30.03 -10.45 25.48
N PHE A 31 29.28 -10.65 24.39
CA PHE A 31 29.08 -11.96 23.77
C PHE A 31 30.41 -12.61 23.44
N TRP A 32 31.28 -11.90 22.73
CA TRP A 32 32.49 -12.50 22.19
C TRP A 32 33.58 -12.71 23.26
N THR A 33 33.64 -11.86 24.29
CA THR A 33 34.52 -12.10 25.44
C THR A 33 34.14 -13.41 26.11
N GLY A 34 32.85 -13.67 26.33
CA GLY A 34 32.38 -14.97 26.85
C GLY A 34 32.59 -16.12 25.86
N PHE A 35 32.44 -15.87 24.56
CA PHE A 35 32.64 -16.89 23.52
C PHE A 35 34.11 -17.31 23.36
N ARG A 36 35.05 -16.42 23.66
CA ARG A 36 36.50 -16.67 23.60
C ARG A 36 36.92 -17.77 24.57
N GLU A 37 36.30 -17.83 25.75
CA GLU A 37 36.56 -18.88 26.75
C GLU A 37 36.14 -20.28 26.28
N ARG A 38 35.28 -20.37 25.26
CA ARG A 38 34.81 -21.63 24.69
C ARG A 38 35.68 -22.16 23.55
N LYS A 39 36.87 -21.58 23.29
CA LYS A 39 37.79 -22.08 22.24
C LYS A 39 38.08 -23.59 22.39
N GLY A 40 38.22 -24.07 23.63
CA GLY A 40 38.49 -25.48 23.94
C GLY A 40 37.35 -26.45 23.65
N ASP A 41 36.11 -25.95 23.44
CA ASP A 41 34.94 -26.78 23.15
C ASP A 41 34.88 -27.24 21.68
N PHE A 42 35.78 -26.73 20.82
CA PHE A 42 35.77 -26.97 19.37
C PHE A 42 37.03 -27.73 18.92
N ASN A 43 36.90 -28.43 17.80
CA ASN A 43 38.00 -29.25 17.25
C ASN A 43 39.13 -28.43 16.61
N SER A 44 38.89 -27.15 16.28
CA SER A 44 39.88 -26.23 15.69
C SER A 44 39.44 -24.78 15.87
N LEU A 45 40.39 -23.83 15.81
CA LEU A 45 40.06 -22.41 15.82
C LEU A 45 39.20 -22.01 14.62
N LYS A 46 39.43 -22.65 13.46
CA LYS A 46 38.59 -22.51 12.26
C LYS A 46 37.12 -22.81 12.52
N GLN A 47 36.83 -23.89 13.24
CA GLN A 47 35.46 -24.28 13.59
C GLN A 47 34.86 -23.28 14.58
N TRP A 48 35.58 -22.99 15.67
CA TRP A 48 35.16 -22.01 16.69
C TRP A 48 34.80 -20.65 16.06
N TRP A 49 35.66 -20.14 15.17
CA TRP A 49 35.45 -18.89 14.46
C TRP A 49 34.19 -18.87 13.58
N ASP A 50 33.94 -19.96 12.84
CA ASP A 50 32.75 -20.07 11.99
C ASP A 50 31.45 -20.08 12.81
N TYR A 51 31.45 -20.73 13.98
CA TYR A 51 30.32 -20.68 14.93
C TYR A 51 30.15 -19.28 15.53
N GLY A 52 31.22 -18.65 16.00
CA GLY A 52 31.16 -17.31 16.59
C GLY A 52 30.59 -16.27 15.62
N LYS A 53 31.03 -16.29 14.34
CA LYS A 53 30.44 -15.41 13.31
C LYS A 53 28.97 -15.70 13.04
N ALA A 54 28.57 -16.98 13.04
CA ALA A 54 27.18 -17.35 12.84
C ALA A 54 26.29 -16.78 13.97
N ASP A 55 26.77 -16.85 15.21
CA ASP A 55 26.07 -16.28 16.37
C ASP A 55 26.03 -14.74 16.32
N ILE A 56 27.15 -14.08 15.98
CA ILE A 56 27.18 -12.62 15.75
C ILE A 56 26.14 -12.23 14.70
N LYS A 57 26.09 -12.95 13.58
CA LYS A 57 25.12 -12.70 12.52
C LYS A 57 23.69 -12.82 13.04
N GLN A 58 23.38 -13.81 13.86
CA GLN A 58 22.04 -13.96 14.46
C GLN A 58 21.71 -12.81 15.42
N LEU A 59 22.67 -12.41 16.28
CA LEU A 59 22.51 -11.28 17.19
C LEU A 59 22.23 -9.98 16.41
N CYS A 60 23.02 -9.71 15.38
CA CYS A 60 22.83 -8.55 14.51
C CYS A 60 21.47 -8.60 13.79
N LEU A 61 21.08 -9.77 13.26
CA LEU A 61 19.78 -9.93 12.59
C LEU A 61 18.62 -9.67 13.56
N GLN A 62 18.66 -10.25 14.76
CA GLN A 62 17.62 -10.08 15.77
C GLN A 62 17.50 -8.61 16.20
N TYR A 63 18.63 -7.93 16.40
CA TYR A 63 18.68 -6.51 16.70
C TYR A 63 18.05 -5.67 15.57
N THR A 64 18.46 -5.89 14.33
CA THR A 64 17.91 -5.19 13.16
C THR A 64 16.40 -5.42 13.00
N LEU A 65 15.91 -6.64 13.25
CA LEU A 65 14.48 -6.96 13.20
C LEU A 65 13.69 -6.19 14.27
N ASN A 66 14.18 -6.18 15.51
CA ASN A 66 13.56 -5.45 16.62
C ASN A 66 13.53 -3.95 16.34
N VAL A 67 14.67 -3.37 15.97
CA VAL A 67 14.78 -1.94 15.61
C VAL A 67 13.85 -1.59 14.45
N SER A 68 13.83 -2.39 13.39
CA SER A 68 12.95 -2.17 12.23
C SER A 68 11.47 -2.20 12.62
N ARG A 69 11.09 -3.11 13.52
CA ARG A 69 9.73 -3.21 14.06
C ARG A 69 9.39 -1.97 14.88
N ASP A 70 10.27 -1.54 15.76
CA ASP A 70 10.06 -0.40 16.64
C ASP A 70 9.95 0.90 15.83
N ILE A 71 10.82 1.12 14.85
CA ILE A 71 10.72 2.25 13.92
C ILE A 71 9.38 2.21 13.17
N THR A 72 9.00 1.05 12.63
CA THR A 72 7.75 0.93 11.87
C THR A 72 6.54 1.22 12.75
N LYS A 73 6.60 0.81 14.03
CA LYS A 73 5.58 1.14 15.02
C LYS A 73 5.55 2.65 15.31
N SER A 74 6.70 3.24 15.65
CA SER A 74 6.82 4.68 15.90
C SER A 74 6.36 5.54 14.74
N MET A 75 6.63 5.14 13.49
CA MET A 75 6.12 5.84 12.31
C MET A 75 4.59 5.83 12.25
N ARG A 76 3.95 4.68 12.51
CA ARG A 76 2.48 4.57 12.54
C ARG A 76 1.88 5.38 13.68
N ASP A 77 2.48 5.29 14.86
CA ASP A 77 2.03 6.02 16.05
C ASP A 77 2.10 7.53 15.80
N LEU A 78 3.21 8.03 15.23
CA LEU A 78 3.35 9.42 14.81
C LEU A 78 2.33 9.83 13.73
N GLU A 79 2.07 8.98 12.73
CA GLU A 79 1.06 9.24 11.71
C GLU A 79 -0.33 9.41 12.32
N MET A 80 -0.72 8.54 13.27
CA MET A 80 -2.00 8.64 13.97
C MET A 80 -2.08 9.91 14.81
N GLU A 81 -1.07 10.18 15.65
CA GLU A 81 -1.01 11.38 16.49
C GLU A 81 -1.06 12.68 15.67
N ILE A 82 -0.41 12.71 14.50
CA ILE A 82 -0.45 13.86 13.60
C ILE A 82 -1.87 14.08 13.05
N VAL A 83 -2.60 13.03 12.67
CA VAL A 83 -3.98 13.14 12.19
C VAL A 83 -4.90 13.66 13.29
N GLU A 84 -4.78 13.12 14.50
CA GLU A 84 -5.56 13.57 15.66
C GLU A 84 -5.27 15.04 15.99
N LEU A 85 -4.00 15.43 16.08
CA LEU A 85 -3.59 16.81 16.34
C LEU A 85 -3.99 17.78 15.23
N GLN A 86 -4.02 17.34 13.96
CA GLN A 86 -4.52 18.16 12.85
C GLN A 86 -6.00 18.49 13.06
N SER A 87 -6.82 17.47 13.34
CA SER A 87 -8.26 17.65 13.58
C SER A 87 -8.53 18.58 14.78
N PHE A 88 -7.73 18.45 15.84
CA PHE A 88 -7.87 19.28 17.03
C PHE A 88 -7.40 20.72 16.79
N ALA A 89 -6.27 20.92 16.10
CA ALA A 89 -5.74 22.24 15.77
C ALA A 89 -6.69 23.04 14.85
N GLU A 90 -7.34 22.38 13.89
CA GLU A 90 -8.36 22.98 13.02
C GLU A 90 -9.60 23.46 13.80
N SER A 91 -9.96 22.75 14.88
CA SER A 91 -11.13 23.08 15.70
C SER A 91 -10.88 24.15 16.79
N THR A 92 -9.66 24.22 17.34
CA THR A 92 -9.36 25.06 18.53
C THR A 92 -8.41 26.21 18.26
N GLY A 93 -7.62 26.19 17.19
CA GLY A 93 -6.62 27.23 16.89
C GLY A 93 -5.52 27.38 17.95
N ASN A 94 -5.33 26.38 18.83
CA ASN A 94 -4.40 26.46 19.94
C ASN A 94 -2.93 26.48 19.45
N PRO A 95 -2.13 27.52 19.76
CA PRO A 95 -0.72 27.61 19.37
C PRO A 95 0.15 26.45 19.84
N GLY A 96 -0.11 25.89 21.03
CA GLY A 96 0.64 24.75 21.57
C GLY A 96 0.45 23.48 20.74
N CYS A 97 -0.79 23.22 20.28
CA CYS A 97 -1.09 22.09 19.40
C CYS A 97 -0.43 22.24 18.01
N ILE A 98 -0.30 23.48 17.52
CA ILE A 98 0.38 23.77 16.24
C ILE A 98 1.88 23.48 16.34
N GLU A 99 2.52 23.85 17.46
CA GLU A 99 3.95 23.59 17.68
C GLU A 99 4.23 22.09 17.87
N ASP A 100 3.43 21.39 18.66
CA ASP A 100 3.54 19.93 18.82
C ASP A 100 3.36 19.19 17.49
N LEU A 101 2.42 19.64 16.67
CA LEU A 101 2.18 19.09 15.34
C LEU A 101 3.37 19.33 14.39
N LYS A 102 4.01 20.50 14.46
CA LYS A 102 5.23 20.80 13.69
C LYS A 102 6.39 19.92 14.14
N SER A 103 6.56 19.74 15.45
CA SER A 103 7.58 18.86 16.04
C SER A 103 7.40 17.40 15.59
N LYS A 104 6.20 16.84 15.73
CA LYS A 104 5.91 15.44 15.32
C LYS A 104 6.08 15.23 13.81
N LYS A 105 5.65 16.20 12.98
CA LYS A 105 5.89 16.15 11.52
C LYS A 105 7.39 16.14 11.19
N ALA A 106 8.21 16.89 11.93
CA ALA A 106 9.66 16.89 11.73
C ALA A 106 10.29 15.53 12.08
N ILE A 107 9.86 14.91 13.19
CA ILE A 107 10.32 13.57 13.58
C ILE A 107 9.93 12.52 12.52
N LEU A 108 8.69 12.55 12.05
CA LEU A 108 8.24 11.63 10.99
C LEU A 108 9.02 11.85 9.68
N ALA A 109 9.29 13.11 9.31
CA ALA A 109 10.08 13.44 8.13
C ALA A 109 11.51 12.90 8.22
N ASP A 110 12.15 12.96 9.40
CA ASP A 110 13.48 12.40 9.64
C ASP A 110 13.52 10.87 9.48
N LEU A 111 12.54 10.17 10.06
CA LEU A 111 12.39 8.72 9.92
C LEU A 111 12.14 8.30 8.46
N LEU A 112 11.31 9.05 7.74
CA LEU A 112 11.06 8.84 6.31
C LEU A 112 12.29 9.12 5.46
N GLY A 113 13.06 10.16 5.78
CA GLY A 113 14.32 10.49 5.13
C GLY A 113 15.32 9.34 5.22
N SER A 114 15.50 8.79 6.43
CA SER A 114 16.34 7.61 6.67
C SER A 114 15.89 6.39 5.85
N ARG A 115 14.58 6.13 5.78
CA ARG A 115 14.02 5.03 4.98
C ARG A 115 14.24 5.22 3.48
N ALA A 116 14.11 6.46 3.00
CA ALA A 116 14.33 6.81 1.61
C ALA A 116 15.79 6.65 1.18
N GLN A 117 16.74 7.03 2.04
CA GLN A 117 18.18 6.81 1.83
C GLN A 117 18.48 5.34 1.52
N GLY A 118 17.93 4.43 2.30
CA GLY A 118 18.12 2.99 2.11
C GLY A 118 17.57 2.50 0.77
N ALA A 119 16.40 2.98 0.37
CA ALA A 119 15.87 2.64 -0.93
C ALA A 119 16.76 3.22 -2.07
N LEU A 120 17.38 4.42 -1.91
CA LEU A 120 18.13 5.16 -2.94
C LEU A 120 19.34 4.36 -3.38
N VAL A 121 19.99 3.76 -2.39
CA VAL A 121 21.03 2.76 -2.58
C VAL A 121 20.51 1.57 -3.40
N ARG A 122 19.32 1.03 -3.06
CA ARG A 122 18.75 -0.16 -3.73
C ARG A 122 18.25 0.11 -5.14
N SER A 123 17.81 1.33 -5.47
CA SER A 123 17.47 1.72 -6.84
C SER A 123 18.69 1.98 -7.74
N ARG A 124 19.91 2.04 -7.18
CA ARG A 124 21.16 2.39 -7.88
C ARG A 124 21.11 3.75 -8.59
N PHE A 125 20.42 4.73 -8.00
CA PHE A 125 20.37 6.07 -8.56
C PHE A 125 21.64 6.85 -8.17
N GLN A 126 22.40 7.35 -9.16
CA GLN A 126 23.76 7.87 -8.94
C GLN A 126 23.83 9.29 -8.34
N SER A 127 22.74 10.05 -8.30
CA SER A 127 22.75 11.44 -7.80
C SER A 127 21.58 11.70 -6.86
N ALA A 128 21.72 11.28 -5.60
CA ALA A 128 20.81 11.69 -4.52
C ALA A 128 20.82 13.22 -4.30
N SER A 129 21.94 13.89 -4.62
CA SER A 129 22.12 15.34 -4.49
C SER A 129 21.32 16.20 -5.48
N MET A 130 20.73 15.60 -6.52
CA MET A 130 19.93 16.33 -7.52
C MET A 130 18.42 16.27 -7.23
N MET A 131 18.00 15.82 -6.05
CA MET A 131 16.58 15.70 -5.73
C MET A 131 16.23 16.21 -4.33
N ASP A 132 15.15 16.99 -4.29
CA ASP A 132 14.61 17.57 -3.05
C ASP A 132 13.69 16.59 -2.28
N SER A 133 13.27 15.44 -2.84
CA SER A 133 12.38 14.50 -2.15
C SER A 133 12.34 13.06 -2.72
N PRO A 134 12.09 12.01 -1.90
CA PRO A 134 11.90 10.63 -2.34
C PRO A 134 10.56 10.46 -3.10
N THR A 135 10.61 10.18 -4.41
CA THR A 135 9.40 10.10 -5.25
C THR A 135 8.92 8.67 -5.50
N LYS A 136 7.63 8.51 -5.85
CA LYS A 136 7.04 7.23 -6.30
C LYS A 136 7.82 6.58 -7.46
N TYR A 137 8.42 7.40 -8.33
CA TYR A 137 9.28 6.94 -9.42
C TYR A 137 10.40 6.03 -8.92
N PHE A 138 11.02 6.42 -7.82
CA PHE A 138 12.18 5.74 -7.30
C PHE A 138 11.82 4.42 -6.59
N PHE A 139 10.75 4.38 -5.79
CA PHE A 139 10.25 3.12 -5.23
C PHE A 139 9.81 2.16 -6.35
N SER A 140 9.28 2.71 -7.45
CA SER A 140 8.96 1.92 -8.65
C SER A 140 10.23 1.41 -9.34
N LEU A 141 11.31 2.19 -9.37
CA LEU A 141 12.60 1.79 -9.90
C LEU A 141 13.28 0.72 -9.04
N GLU A 142 13.24 0.85 -7.71
CA GLU A 142 13.66 -0.19 -6.76
C GLU A 142 12.90 -1.50 -7.03
N LYS A 143 11.57 -1.44 -7.15
CA LYS A 143 10.74 -2.60 -7.47
C LYS A 143 11.09 -3.22 -8.82
N LYS A 144 11.25 -2.40 -9.86
CA LYS A 144 11.66 -2.85 -11.21
C LYS A 144 13.03 -3.51 -11.19
N ASN A 145 14.01 -2.92 -10.50
CA ASN A 145 15.36 -3.47 -10.36
C ASN A 145 15.38 -4.77 -9.56
N GLY A 146 14.53 -4.88 -8.52
CA GLY A 146 14.34 -6.13 -7.79
C GLY A 146 13.73 -7.22 -8.66
N GLN A 147 12.70 -6.88 -9.44
CA GLN A 147 12.05 -7.82 -10.37
C GLN A 147 12.98 -8.28 -11.49
N GLY A 148 13.79 -7.38 -12.06
CA GLY A 148 14.74 -7.73 -13.12
C GLY A 148 15.87 -8.67 -12.68
N ARG A 149 16.04 -8.90 -11.37
CA ARG A 149 17.01 -9.87 -10.82
C ARG A 149 16.38 -11.24 -10.54
N LEU A 150 15.06 -11.38 -10.61
CA LEU A 150 14.39 -12.65 -10.38
C LEU A 150 14.50 -13.53 -11.62
N ILE A 151 14.94 -14.77 -11.40
CA ILE A 151 14.92 -15.81 -12.43
C ILE A 151 13.54 -16.44 -12.40
N HIS A 152 12.66 -16.03 -13.32
CA HIS A 152 11.30 -16.54 -13.39
C HIS A 152 11.21 -17.94 -14.01
N ALA A 153 12.09 -18.24 -14.96
CA ALA A 153 12.17 -19.54 -15.60
C ALA A 153 13.57 -19.78 -16.18
N LEU A 154 13.97 -21.05 -16.25
CA LEU A 154 15.15 -21.50 -16.99
C LEU A 154 14.79 -22.65 -17.92
N ARG A 155 15.61 -22.92 -18.92
CA ARG A 155 15.49 -24.08 -19.80
C ARG A 155 16.35 -25.24 -19.28
N SER A 156 15.79 -26.44 -19.25
CA SER A 156 16.52 -27.68 -18.95
C SER A 156 17.47 -28.02 -20.09
N ALA A 157 18.40 -28.95 -19.86
CA ALA A 157 19.28 -29.46 -20.92
C ALA A 157 18.48 -30.07 -22.09
N GLY A 158 17.35 -30.71 -21.79
CA GLY A 158 16.43 -31.28 -22.78
C GLY A 158 15.42 -30.28 -23.36
N GLY A 159 15.57 -28.97 -23.12
CA GLY A 159 14.74 -27.94 -23.73
C GLY A 159 13.44 -27.58 -23.00
N GLN A 160 13.10 -28.27 -21.91
CA GLN A 160 11.88 -28.02 -21.12
C GLN A 160 12.00 -26.74 -20.29
N GLN A 161 10.91 -25.97 -20.17
CA GLN A 161 10.86 -24.81 -19.31
C GLN A 161 10.69 -25.22 -17.83
N LEU A 162 11.60 -24.75 -16.98
CA LEU A 162 11.64 -24.93 -15.54
C LEU A 162 11.19 -23.64 -14.87
N THR A 163 10.11 -23.68 -14.10
CA THR A 163 9.54 -22.52 -13.39
C THR A 163 9.59 -22.67 -11.87
N GLY A 164 9.80 -23.89 -11.36
CA GLY A 164 9.87 -24.15 -9.91
C GLY A 164 11.19 -23.67 -9.31
N ASN A 165 11.14 -22.96 -8.18
CA ASN A 165 12.33 -22.44 -7.48
C ASN A 165 13.38 -23.51 -7.13
N SER A 166 12.96 -24.76 -6.87
CA SER A 166 13.90 -25.86 -6.63
C SER A 166 14.58 -26.32 -7.92
N GLN A 167 13.82 -26.47 -9.00
CA GLN A 167 14.35 -26.84 -10.32
C GLN A 167 15.29 -25.79 -10.89
N ILE A 168 14.94 -24.50 -10.75
CA ILE A 168 15.79 -23.37 -11.17
C ILE A 168 17.11 -23.38 -10.41
N ARG A 169 17.07 -23.58 -9.08
CA ARG A 169 18.28 -23.67 -8.25
C ARG A 169 19.14 -24.87 -8.65
N GLN A 170 18.54 -26.04 -8.81
CA GLN A 170 19.28 -27.23 -9.23
C GLN A 170 19.94 -27.02 -10.60
N ARG A 171 19.19 -26.50 -11.58
CA ARG A 171 19.75 -26.21 -12.92
C ARG A 171 20.94 -25.26 -12.87
N ALA A 172 20.89 -24.25 -12.01
CA ALA A 172 22.00 -23.31 -11.81
C ALA A 172 23.20 -24.00 -11.15
N VAL A 173 22.97 -24.83 -10.13
CA VAL A 173 24.03 -25.62 -9.48
C VAL A 173 24.69 -26.53 -10.51
N ASP A 174 23.94 -27.37 -11.21
CA ASP A 174 24.48 -28.30 -12.20
C ASP A 174 25.33 -27.57 -13.24
N PHE A 175 24.79 -26.49 -13.83
CA PHE A 175 25.49 -25.73 -14.86
C PHE A 175 26.82 -25.14 -14.38
N TYR A 176 26.84 -24.51 -13.20
CA TYR A 176 28.06 -23.87 -12.70
C TYR A 176 29.03 -24.87 -12.07
N CYS A 177 28.55 -26.00 -11.53
CA CYS A 177 29.40 -27.12 -11.13
C CYS A 177 30.16 -27.66 -12.34
N ASP A 178 29.46 -27.94 -13.44
CA ASP A 178 30.09 -28.38 -14.68
C ASP A 178 31.07 -27.32 -15.22
N LEU A 179 30.65 -26.04 -15.27
CA LEU A 179 31.48 -24.95 -15.78
C LEU A 179 32.76 -24.69 -14.97
N PHE A 180 32.71 -24.88 -13.65
CA PHE A 180 33.84 -24.69 -12.75
C PHE A 180 34.59 -25.99 -12.42
N THR A 181 34.23 -27.10 -13.07
CA THR A 181 34.98 -28.34 -12.95
C THR A 181 36.36 -28.13 -13.54
N SER A 182 37.39 -28.49 -12.79
CA SER A 182 38.77 -28.32 -13.22
C SER A 182 39.07 -29.23 -14.42
N GLU A 183 39.60 -28.64 -15.48
CA GLU A 183 40.20 -29.39 -16.61
C GLU A 183 41.69 -29.68 -16.37
N TYR A 184 42.23 -29.24 -15.22
CA TYR A 184 43.62 -29.48 -14.85
C TYR A 184 43.89 -30.97 -14.70
N ASN A 185 44.91 -31.44 -15.42
CA ASN A 185 45.54 -32.73 -15.21
C ASN A 185 46.88 -32.46 -14.53
N GLU A 186 47.23 -33.25 -13.50
CA GLU A 186 48.53 -33.17 -12.81
C GLU A 186 49.67 -33.53 -13.77
N ASP A 187 50.08 -32.57 -14.59
CA ASP A 187 51.32 -32.60 -15.38
C ASP A 187 52.31 -31.60 -14.77
N ASP A 188 52.97 -32.05 -13.70
CA ASP A 188 54.01 -31.30 -13.01
C ASP A 188 55.19 -30.96 -13.94
N GLY A 189 55.38 -31.70 -15.04
CA GLY A 189 56.45 -31.46 -16.00
C GLY A 189 56.26 -30.16 -16.77
N GLY A 190 55.04 -29.90 -17.25
CA GLY A 190 54.71 -28.67 -17.99
C GLY A 190 54.80 -27.41 -17.13
N PHE A 191 54.34 -27.47 -15.88
CA PHE A 191 54.41 -26.32 -14.96
C PHE A 191 55.86 -25.97 -14.57
N ASN A 192 56.67 -26.97 -14.22
CA ASN A 192 58.08 -26.75 -13.89
C ASN A 192 58.89 -26.22 -15.09
N LEU A 193 58.55 -26.67 -16.31
CA LEU A 193 59.16 -26.13 -17.53
C LEU A 193 58.80 -24.66 -17.76
N PHE A 194 57.52 -24.29 -17.54
CA PHE A 194 57.05 -22.92 -17.65
C PHE A 194 57.72 -21.99 -16.63
N CYS A 195 57.88 -22.45 -15.38
CA CYS A 195 58.51 -21.66 -14.32
C CYS A 195 60.03 -21.52 -14.47
N ARG A 196 60.67 -22.31 -15.34
CA ARG A 196 62.11 -22.30 -15.51
C ARG A 196 62.60 -20.98 -16.12
N GLY A 197 63.49 -20.28 -15.41
CA GLY A 197 64.06 -19.01 -15.87
C GLY A 197 63.24 -17.78 -15.52
N LEU A 198 62.13 -17.94 -14.79
CA LEU A 198 61.44 -16.80 -14.17
C LEU A 198 62.30 -16.22 -13.03
N PRO A 199 62.23 -14.90 -12.79
CA PRO A 199 62.87 -14.28 -11.63
C PRO A 199 62.39 -14.95 -10.34
N THR A 200 63.35 -15.36 -9.50
CA THR A 200 63.08 -15.92 -8.17
C THR A 200 63.46 -14.90 -7.12
N VAL A 201 62.67 -14.81 -6.05
CA VAL A 201 63.05 -14.03 -4.86
C VAL A 201 64.22 -14.71 -4.14
N SER A 202 64.96 -13.95 -3.33
CA SER A 202 66.07 -14.52 -2.55
C SER A 202 65.56 -15.51 -1.50
N GLU A 203 66.43 -16.40 -1.02
CA GLU A 203 66.08 -17.34 0.05
C GLU A 203 65.70 -16.61 1.35
N GLU A 204 66.30 -15.44 1.59
CA GLU A 204 65.98 -14.57 2.72
C GLU A 204 64.56 -14.01 2.60
N THR A 205 64.20 -13.49 1.43
CA THR A 205 62.83 -13.02 1.15
C THR A 205 61.83 -14.16 1.21
N ASN A 206 62.17 -15.36 0.72
CA ASN A 206 61.29 -16.53 0.87
C ASN A 206 61.03 -16.87 2.34
N LYS A 207 62.06 -16.87 3.19
CA LYS A 207 61.90 -17.12 4.64
C LYS A 207 61.03 -16.05 5.31
N GLU A 208 61.12 -14.81 4.87
CA GLU A 208 60.25 -13.72 5.34
C GLU A 208 58.81 -13.91 4.84
N LEU A 209 58.62 -14.28 3.57
CA LEU A 209 57.31 -14.58 2.97
C LEU A 209 56.61 -15.77 3.64
N ASP A 210 57.37 -16.80 4.00
CA ASP A 210 56.88 -18.01 4.68
C ASP A 210 56.76 -17.85 6.20
N GLY A 211 57.21 -16.72 6.76
CA GLY A 211 57.08 -16.39 8.17
C GLY A 211 55.61 -16.20 8.60
N PRO A 212 55.32 -16.33 9.92
CA PRO A 212 53.98 -16.15 10.45
C PRO A 212 53.44 -14.74 10.19
N LEU A 213 52.13 -14.64 10.01
CA LEU A 213 51.43 -13.39 9.80
C LEU A 213 51.47 -12.51 11.06
N THR A 214 51.81 -11.24 10.87
CA THR A 214 51.91 -10.24 11.93
C THR A 214 50.63 -9.41 12.10
N GLU A 215 50.47 -8.75 13.26
CA GLU A 215 49.34 -7.84 13.48
C GLU A 215 49.36 -6.68 12.48
N GLU A 216 50.55 -6.16 12.18
CA GLU A 216 50.77 -5.04 11.28
C GLU A 216 50.29 -5.36 9.86
N GLU A 217 50.63 -6.55 9.36
CA GLU A 217 50.21 -7.03 8.04
C GLU A 217 48.69 -7.17 7.96
N LEU A 218 48.07 -7.78 8.97
CA LEU A 218 46.62 -7.95 9.02
C LEU A 218 45.90 -6.61 9.16
N CYS A 219 46.45 -5.67 9.92
CA CYS A 219 45.93 -4.32 10.09
C CYS A 219 46.02 -3.52 8.79
N ALA A 220 47.17 -3.59 8.10
CA ALA A 220 47.37 -2.96 6.79
C ALA A 220 46.40 -3.53 5.75
N ALA A 221 46.28 -4.86 5.68
CA ALA A 221 45.34 -5.56 4.83
C ALA A 221 43.90 -5.10 5.10
N LEU A 222 43.48 -5.06 6.37
CA LEU A 222 42.16 -4.59 6.77
C LEU A 222 41.91 -3.13 6.36
N LYS A 223 42.88 -2.24 6.57
CA LYS A 223 42.78 -0.82 6.20
C LYS A 223 42.63 -0.63 4.69
N SER A 224 43.35 -1.42 3.88
CA SER A 224 43.27 -1.41 2.41
C SER A 224 41.89 -1.77 1.85
N MET A 225 41.06 -2.48 2.64
CA MET A 225 39.74 -2.92 2.20
C MET A 225 38.83 -1.71 1.92
N GLN A 226 38.29 -1.63 0.71
CA GLN A 226 37.30 -0.62 0.36
C GLN A 226 36.00 -0.85 1.15
N GLY A 227 35.44 0.23 1.70
CA GLY A 227 34.12 0.21 2.32
C GLY A 227 32.97 0.15 1.30
N GLY A 228 31.75 -0.05 1.80
CA GLY A 228 30.52 -0.12 1.01
C GLY A 228 30.40 -1.37 0.14
N LYS A 229 31.20 -2.40 0.44
CA LYS A 229 31.21 -3.67 -0.29
C LYS A 229 30.24 -4.67 0.35
N ALA A 230 29.60 -5.50 -0.49
CA ALA A 230 28.65 -6.50 -0.01
C ALA A 230 29.32 -7.53 0.93
N PRO A 231 28.67 -7.98 2.00
CA PRO A 231 29.21 -9.00 2.88
C PRO A 231 29.30 -10.37 2.20
N GLY A 232 30.06 -11.29 2.80
CA GLY A 232 30.09 -12.70 2.41
C GLY A 232 28.88 -13.47 2.95
N ILE A 233 28.96 -14.80 2.96
CA ILE A 233 27.92 -15.69 3.52
C ILE A 233 27.70 -15.48 5.04
N ASP A 234 28.75 -15.01 5.71
CA ASP A 234 28.78 -14.66 7.13
C ASP A 234 28.01 -13.37 7.45
N GLY A 235 27.70 -12.54 6.44
CA GLY A 235 26.97 -11.28 6.66
C GLY A 235 27.84 -10.16 7.25
N LEU A 236 29.15 -10.34 7.39
CA LEU A 236 30.06 -9.36 7.98
C LEU A 236 30.74 -8.53 6.89
N THR A 237 30.71 -7.21 7.04
CA THR A 237 31.29 -6.26 6.05
C THR A 237 32.70 -5.83 6.46
N PRO A 238 33.48 -5.19 5.57
CA PRO A 238 34.78 -4.62 5.94
C PRO A 238 34.68 -3.62 7.10
N GLU A 239 33.59 -2.85 7.18
CA GLU A 239 33.35 -1.91 8.29
C GLU A 239 33.21 -2.62 9.63
N PHE A 240 32.58 -3.80 9.66
CA PHE A 240 32.50 -4.59 10.88
C PHE A 240 33.90 -4.89 11.43
N TYR A 241 34.76 -5.46 10.59
CA TYR A 241 36.13 -5.78 10.99
C TYR A 241 36.93 -4.55 11.39
N LYS A 242 36.77 -3.43 10.68
CA LYS A 242 37.41 -2.14 11.04
C LYS A 242 36.93 -1.60 12.39
N THR A 243 35.63 -1.74 12.68
CA THR A 243 35.04 -1.23 13.93
C THR A 243 35.38 -2.08 15.15
N PHE A 244 35.50 -3.40 14.97
CA PHE A 244 35.78 -4.36 16.05
C PHE A 244 37.22 -4.88 16.05
N TRP A 245 38.12 -4.25 15.29
CA TRP A 245 39.51 -4.71 15.12
C TRP A 245 40.24 -4.90 16.44
N ASP A 246 40.22 -3.90 17.32
CA ASP A 246 40.94 -3.90 18.60
C ASP A 246 40.63 -5.12 19.47
N PHE A 247 39.43 -5.67 19.27
CA PHE A 247 38.92 -6.80 20.03
C PHE A 247 39.05 -8.13 19.29
N LEU A 248 39.00 -8.14 17.95
CA LEU A 248 39.09 -9.35 17.14
C LEU A 248 40.52 -9.70 16.70
N LYS A 249 41.46 -8.75 16.78
CA LYS A 249 42.80 -8.85 16.18
C LYS A 249 43.60 -10.08 16.60
N GLU A 250 43.64 -10.37 17.91
CA GLU A 250 44.37 -11.53 18.44
C GLU A 250 43.76 -12.84 17.92
N ASP A 251 42.43 -12.95 18.00
CA ASP A 251 41.70 -14.13 17.54
C ASP A 251 41.85 -14.35 16.02
N LEU A 252 41.88 -13.26 15.25
CA LEU A 252 42.10 -13.29 13.80
C LEU A 252 43.53 -13.69 13.45
N MET A 253 44.52 -13.20 14.20
CA MET A 253 45.92 -13.56 14.01
C MET A 253 46.15 -15.05 14.28
N ASP A 254 45.64 -15.56 15.40
CA ASP A 254 45.70 -16.99 15.73
C ASP A 254 45.05 -17.84 14.64
N LEU A 255 43.84 -17.43 14.21
CA LEU A 255 43.08 -18.13 13.18
C LEU A 255 43.83 -18.20 11.84
N PHE A 256 44.41 -17.08 11.39
CA PHE A 256 45.09 -17.05 10.10
C PHE A 256 46.43 -17.78 10.13
N ASN A 257 47.17 -17.71 11.24
CA ASN A 257 48.39 -18.48 11.41
C ASN A 257 48.10 -19.99 11.50
N GLU A 258 47.04 -20.42 12.21
CA GLU A 258 46.59 -21.83 12.18
C GLU A 258 46.19 -22.24 10.76
N SER A 259 45.49 -21.36 10.02
CA SER A 259 45.06 -21.65 8.65
C SER A 259 46.23 -21.72 7.67
N PHE A 260 47.26 -20.90 7.87
CA PHE A 260 48.48 -20.87 7.06
C PHE A 260 49.28 -22.16 7.28
N ASN A 261 49.50 -22.55 8.54
CA ASN A 261 50.21 -23.77 8.91
C ASN A 261 49.49 -25.03 8.39
N ASP A 262 48.16 -25.08 8.49
CA ASP A 262 47.36 -26.21 8.02
C ASP A 262 47.10 -26.18 6.50
N SER A 263 47.55 -25.14 5.80
CA SER A 263 47.21 -24.86 4.39
C SER A 263 45.70 -24.93 4.10
N LEU A 264 44.88 -24.58 5.10
CA LEU A 264 43.43 -24.75 5.05
C LEU A 264 42.71 -23.59 5.72
N LEU A 265 41.96 -22.82 4.93
CA LEU A 265 41.13 -21.73 5.44
C LEU A 265 39.85 -22.24 6.13
N PRO A 266 39.22 -21.42 7.01
CA PRO A 266 37.90 -21.71 7.57
C PRO A 266 36.88 -22.04 6.48
N LEU A 267 35.89 -22.88 6.81
CA LEU A 267 34.92 -23.36 5.82
C LEU A 267 34.13 -22.20 5.19
N SER A 268 33.73 -21.21 6.00
CA SER A 268 33.05 -20.02 5.48
C SER A 268 33.91 -19.17 4.54
N CYS A 269 35.24 -19.14 4.72
CA CYS A 269 36.18 -18.48 3.81
C CYS A 269 36.26 -19.23 2.47
N ARG A 270 36.02 -20.54 2.44
CA ARG A 270 36.07 -21.36 1.22
C ARG A 270 34.73 -21.49 0.51
N ARG A 271 33.71 -20.79 0.99
CA ARG A 271 32.35 -20.80 0.41
C ARG A 271 31.99 -19.43 -0.14
N ALA A 272 31.43 -19.43 -1.34
CA ALA A 272 30.89 -18.24 -1.97
C ALA A 272 29.38 -18.34 -2.13
N VAL A 273 28.68 -17.21 -2.03
CA VAL A 273 27.30 -17.10 -2.49
C VAL A 273 27.31 -16.62 -3.93
N LEU A 274 26.80 -17.43 -4.85
CA LEU A 274 26.64 -17.05 -6.25
C LEU A 274 25.36 -16.24 -6.43
N THR A 275 25.53 -14.97 -6.81
CA THR A 275 24.44 -14.11 -7.28
C THR A 275 24.46 -14.05 -8.79
N LEU A 276 23.34 -14.38 -9.43
CA LEU A 276 23.23 -14.36 -10.88
C LEU A 276 22.70 -13.01 -11.36
N LEU A 277 23.47 -12.34 -12.21
CA LEU A 277 23.08 -11.06 -12.83
C LEU A 277 22.69 -11.29 -14.30
N PRO A 278 21.58 -10.71 -14.78
CA PRO A 278 21.16 -10.89 -16.17
C PRO A 278 22.18 -10.27 -17.14
N LYS A 279 22.51 -10.99 -18.21
CA LYS A 279 23.24 -10.48 -19.39
C LYS A 279 22.25 -10.17 -20.52
N LYS A 280 22.76 -9.70 -21.67
CA LYS A 280 21.99 -9.65 -22.92
C LYS A 280 21.72 -11.07 -23.42
N GLY A 281 20.56 -11.31 -24.03
CA GLY A 281 20.17 -12.61 -24.59
C GLY A 281 18.86 -13.15 -24.00
N ASP A 282 18.52 -14.41 -24.32
CA ASP A 282 17.38 -15.11 -23.74
C ASP A 282 17.65 -15.47 -22.28
N LEU A 283 16.94 -14.83 -21.35
CA LEU A 283 17.09 -15.06 -19.91
C LEU A 283 16.56 -16.43 -19.45
N GLN A 284 15.89 -17.19 -20.32
CA GLN A 284 15.60 -18.61 -20.05
C GLN A 284 16.85 -19.49 -20.17
N GLU A 285 17.91 -19.03 -20.83
CA GLU A 285 19.17 -19.76 -20.89
C GLU A 285 20.10 -19.35 -19.75
N ILE A 286 20.55 -20.33 -18.95
CA ILE A 286 21.43 -20.10 -17.79
C ILE A 286 22.77 -19.42 -18.16
N LYS A 287 23.27 -19.65 -19.38
CA LYS A 287 24.50 -19.03 -19.91
C LYS A 287 24.43 -17.50 -20.03
N ASN A 288 23.21 -16.97 -20.18
CA ASN A 288 22.92 -15.54 -20.25
C ASN A 288 22.78 -14.91 -18.85
N TRP A 289 23.19 -15.62 -17.80
CA TRP A 289 23.37 -15.09 -16.46
C TRP A 289 24.86 -15.05 -16.10
N ARG A 290 25.31 -13.94 -15.53
CA ARG A 290 26.67 -13.75 -15.04
C ARG A 290 26.73 -14.18 -13.57
N PRO A 291 27.55 -15.17 -13.20
CA PRO A 291 27.79 -15.45 -11.80
C PRO A 291 28.64 -14.34 -11.18
N VAL A 292 28.20 -13.84 -10.04
CA VAL A 292 28.99 -12.97 -9.16
C VAL A 292 29.14 -13.68 -7.83
N SER A 293 30.37 -14.08 -7.53
CA SER A 293 30.72 -14.73 -6.27
C SER A 293 30.91 -13.69 -5.18
N ALA A 294 30.04 -13.71 -4.17
CA ALA A 294 30.28 -13.00 -2.92
C ALA A 294 31.05 -13.94 -1.99
N VAL A 295 32.37 -13.74 -1.92
CA VAL A 295 33.29 -14.45 -1.03
C VAL A 295 33.44 -13.72 0.31
N HIS A 296 33.95 -14.43 1.32
CA HIS A 296 34.31 -13.84 2.60
C HIS A 296 35.36 -12.74 2.37
N ARG A 297 35.07 -11.55 2.90
CA ARG A 297 35.93 -10.36 2.79
C ARG A 297 37.33 -10.55 3.39
N LEU A 298 37.47 -11.28 4.49
CA LEU A 298 38.79 -11.53 5.07
C LEU A 298 39.68 -12.40 4.17
N GLN A 299 39.11 -13.34 3.42
CA GLN A 299 39.87 -14.09 2.41
C GLN A 299 40.48 -13.15 1.36
N ALA A 300 39.70 -12.19 0.84
CA ALA A 300 40.19 -11.22 -0.13
C ALA A 300 41.26 -10.26 0.45
N ALA A 301 41.25 -10.03 1.76
CA ALA A 301 42.24 -9.20 2.45
C ALA A 301 43.57 -9.93 2.65
N VAL A 302 43.53 -11.25 2.90
CA VAL A 302 44.75 -12.06 3.09
C VAL A 302 45.38 -12.46 1.74
N GLN A 303 44.60 -12.69 0.69
CA GLN A 303 45.11 -13.19 -0.59
C GLN A 303 45.78 -12.15 -1.50
N GLY A 304 45.58 -10.84 -1.29
CA GLY A 304 46.14 -9.81 -2.19
C GLY A 304 47.06 -8.82 -1.45
N PRO A 305 46.52 -8.05 -0.48
CA PRO A 305 47.28 -7.06 0.28
C PRO A 305 48.45 -7.61 1.11
N VAL A 306 48.35 -8.81 1.69
CA VAL A 306 49.47 -9.39 2.48
C VAL A 306 50.65 -9.74 1.57
N LEU A 307 50.39 -10.27 0.37
CA LEU A 307 51.43 -10.50 -0.64
C LEU A 307 52.08 -9.17 -1.09
N GLN A 308 51.27 -8.12 -1.29
CA GLN A 308 51.77 -6.79 -1.65
C GLN A 308 52.49 -6.06 -0.51
N ALA A 309 52.11 -6.31 0.74
CA ALA A 309 52.77 -5.73 1.92
C ALA A 309 54.16 -6.33 2.13
N LYS A 310 54.35 -7.63 1.85
CA LYS A 310 55.67 -8.26 1.91
C LYS A 310 56.59 -7.91 0.73
N GLU A 311 56.07 -7.41 -0.38
CA GLU A 311 56.88 -6.89 -1.50
C GLU A 311 57.38 -5.45 -1.28
N GLY A 312 56.88 -4.74 -0.26
CA GLY A 312 57.00 -3.28 -0.15
C GLY A 312 58.26 -2.71 0.51
N ASP A 313 59.16 -3.52 1.06
CA ASP A 313 60.25 -3.04 1.95
C ASP A 313 61.67 -3.54 1.60
N GLY A 314 61.97 -3.77 0.32
CA GLY A 314 63.34 -4.07 -0.14
C GLY A 314 64.20 -2.81 -0.36
N PRO A 315 65.39 -2.66 0.26
CA PRO A 315 66.26 -1.50 0.05
C PRO A 315 66.88 -1.54 -1.35
N GLY A 316 66.79 -0.41 -2.06
CA GLY A 316 67.40 -0.24 -3.38
C GLY A 316 68.92 -0.45 -3.36
N GLY A 317 69.36 -1.54 -3.98
CA GLY A 317 70.75 -1.82 -4.30
C GLY A 317 71.02 -1.60 -5.79
N ARG A 318 71.95 -0.68 -6.10
CA ARG A 318 72.53 -0.49 -7.44
C ARG A 318 73.41 -1.71 -7.80
N PRO A 319 73.55 -2.09 -9.09
CA PRO A 319 74.62 -2.97 -9.53
C PRO A 319 75.90 -2.16 -9.84
N ASP A 320 77.03 -2.71 -9.39
CA ASP A 320 78.41 -2.30 -9.71
C ASP A 320 78.78 -2.69 -11.16
N PRO A 321 79.75 -2.01 -11.81
CA PRO A 321 79.98 -2.02 -13.25
C PRO A 321 81.03 -3.03 -13.72
N ASP A 322 81.03 -3.21 -15.04
CA ASP A 322 82.05 -3.80 -15.91
C ASP A 322 82.13 -5.32 -16.04
N LEU A 323 81.49 -5.82 -17.11
CA LEU A 323 82.14 -6.78 -18.01
C LEU A 323 81.91 -6.39 -19.48
N LEU A 324 82.86 -5.56 -19.92
CA LEU A 324 83.47 -5.30 -21.23
C LEU A 324 83.28 -6.28 -22.43
N CYS A 325 82.08 -6.83 -22.65
CA CYS A 325 81.72 -7.56 -23.89
C CYS A 325 80.57 -6.92 -24.69
N ALA A 326 79.89 -5.89 -24.17
CA ALA A 326 78.66 -5.34 -24.75
C ALA A 326 78.85 -4.17 -25.75
N TRP A 327 80.07 -3.96 -26.28
CA TRP A 327 80.35 -2.83 -27.19
C TRP A 327 80.13 -3.12 -28.68
N GLN A 328 79.76 -4.35 -29.05
CA GLN A 328 79.38 -4.70 -30.43
C GLN A 328 77.87 -4.86 -30.65
N GLU A 329 77.06 -5.04 -29.58
CA GLU A 329 75.59 -5.08 -29.67
C GLU A 329 74.93 -3.68 -29.53
N SER A 330 75.69 -2.65 -29.13
CA SER A 330 75.17 -1.30 -28.86
C SER A 330 74.76 -0.52 -30.13
N GLN A 331 75.24 -0.89 -31.32
CA GLN A 331 74.91 -0.20 -32.58
C GLN A 331 73.55 -0.65 -33.15
N GLU A 332 73.17 -1.92 -32.97
CA GLU A 332 71.84 -2.43 -33.38
C GLU A 332 70.72 -1.98 -32.43
N HIS A 333 71.00 -1.94 -31.12
CA HIS A 333 70.06 -1.44 -30.12
C HIS A 333 69.78 0.06 -30.27
N ASP A 334 70.76 0.89 -30.65
CA ASP A 334 70.53 2.33 -30.93
C ASP A 334 69.68 2.58 -32.19
N GLN A 335 69.72 1.66 -33.16
CA GLN A 335 68.87 1.74 -34.35
C GLN A 335 67.45 1.28 -34.04
N GLN A 336 67.29 0.21 -33.24
CA GLN A 336 65.99 -0.22 -32.72
C GLN A 336 65.37 0.82 -31.77
N LEU A 337 66.16 1.48 -30.92
CA LEU A 337 65.69 2.53 -30.02
C LEU A 337 65.13 3.73 -30.78
N ARG A 338 65.78 4.14 -31.89
CA ARG A 338 65.28 5.21 -32.77
C ARG A 338 63.96 4.85 -33.46
N VAL A 339 63.82 3.60 -33.91
CA VAL A 339 62.55 3.10 -34.48
C VAL A 339 61.45 3.07 -33.42
N CYS A 340 61.74 2.58 -32.21
CA CYS A 340 60.80 2.59 -31.09
C CYS A 340 60.40 4.01 -30.66
N GLN A 341 61.33 4.97 -30.69
CA GLN A 341 61.03 6.38 -30.40
C GLN A 341 60.12 7.01 -31.46
N GLN A 342 60.32 6.71 -32.75
CA GLN A 342 59.41 7.15 -33.82
C GLN A 342 58.02 6.52 -33.69
N GLN A 343 57.94 5.23 -33.34
CA GLN A 343 56.67 4.54 -33.08
C GLN A 343 55.94 5.15 -31.88
N LEU A 344 56.65 5.43 -30.79
CA LEU A 344 56.09 6.11 -29.61
C LEU A 344 55.53 7.49 -29.96
N HIS A 345 56.26 8.28 -30.76
CA HIS A 345 55.78 9.61 -31.17
C HIS A 345 54.52 9.51 -32.04
N THR A 346 54.45 8.51 -32.93
CA THR A 346 53.26 8.26 -33.76
C THR A 346 52.07 7.84 -32.91
N ILE A 347 52.27 6.97 -31.93
CA ILE A 347 51.22 6.53 -30.99
C ILE A 347 50.73 7.71 -30.14
N GLN A 348 51.62 8.58 -29.67
CA GLN A 348 51.26 9.79 -28.93
C GLN A 348 50.38 10.73 -29.76
N GLN A 349 50.74 10.97 -31.03
CA GLN A 349 49.91 11.78 -31.93
C GLN A 349 48.52 11.16 -32.15
N GLN A 350 48.45 9.84 -32.34
CA GLN A 350 47.18 9.13 -32.49
C GLN A 350 46.32 9.19 -31.22
N LEU A 351 46.96 9.17 -30.03
CA LEU A 351 46.29 9.29 -28.75
C LEU A 351 45.69 10.70 -28.58
N GLU A 352 46.47 11.76 -28.84
CA GLU A 352 45.98 13.14 -28.77
C GLU A 352 44.81 13.38 -29.74
N GLU A 353 44.88 12.80 -30.94
CA GLU A 353 43.80 12.93 -31.93
C GLU A 353 42.55 12.12 -31.54
N ALA A 354 42.71 10.97 -30.89
CA ALA A 354 41.61 10.22 -30.29
C ALA A 354 40.98 10.96 -29.10
N GLU A 355 41.77 11.60 -28.25
CA GLU A 355 41.31 12.42 -27.14
C GLU A 355 40.49 13.61 -27.64
N ARG A 356 40.98 14.36 -28.63
CA ARG A 356 40.22 15.46 -29.25
C ARG A 356 38.87 15.00 -29.83
N ARG A 357 38.85 13.87 -30.54
CA ARG A 357 37.59 13.29 -31.06
C ARG A 357 36.63 12.92 -29.94
N CYS A 358 37.13 12.39 -28.83
CA CYS A 358 36.32 12.05 -27.67
C CYS A 358 35.75 13.30 -26.99
N GLU A 359 36.55 14.37 -26.86
CA GLU A 359 36.09 15.65 -26.34
C GLU A 359 34.98 16.27 -27.20
N ASP A 360 35.14 16.26 -28.53
CA ASP A 360 34.14 16.81 -29.45
C ASP A 360 32.82 16.01 -29.41
N SER A 361 32.89 14.68 -29.41
CA SER A 361 31.72 13.82 -29.20
C SER A 361 31.04 14.09 -27.85
N THR A 362 31.82 14.37 -26.80
CA THR A 362 31.30 14.71 -25.47
C THR A 362 30.58 16.07 -25.48
N ARG A 363 31.15 17.07 -26.18
CA ARG A 363 30.52 18.39 -26.35
C ARG A 363 29.20 18.29 -27.12
N GLU A 364 29.15 17.49 -28.19
CA GLU A 364 27.94 17.27 -28.98
C GLU A 364 26.85 16.55 -28.15
N LEU A 365 27.21 15.50 -27.41
CA LEU A 365 26.30 14.82 -26.48
C LEU A 365 25.78 15.77 -25.39
N HIS A 366 26.62 16.66 -24.88
CA HIS A 366 26.21 17.66 -23.91
C HIS A 366 25.22 18.67 -24.51
N ALA A 367 25.48 19.16 -25.73
CA ALA A 367 24.59 20.08 -26.43
C ALA A 367 23.22 19.45 -26.71
N THR A 368 23.18 18.20 -27.20
CA THR A 368 21.93 17.47 -27.44
C THR A 368 21.15 17.20 -26.15
N LYS A 369 21.84 16.92 -25.04
CA LYS A 369 21.23 16.76 -23.71
C LYS A 369 20.61 18.06 -23.22
N LEU A 370 21.30 19.20 -23.39
CA LEU A 370 20.80 20.52 -23.00
C LEU A 370 19.54 20.88 -23.81
N HIS A 371 19.57 20.67 -25.13
CA HIS A 371 18.43 20.93 -26.00
C HIS A 371 17.21 20.07 -25.64
N LYS A 372 17.40 18.78 -25.35
CA LYS A 372 16.33 17.89 -24.86
C LYS A 372 15.79 18.33 -23.50
N LYS A 373 16.66 18.78 -22.59
CA LYS A 373 16.25 19.30 -21.27
C LYS A 373 15.36 20.53 -21.42
N GLU A 374 15.74 21.46 -22.29
CA GLU A 374 14.95 22.68 -22.53
C GLU A 374 13.59 22.35 -23.16
N LYS A 375 13.55 21.42 -24.14
CA LYS A 375 12.30 20.93 -24.74
C LYS A 375 11.37 20.33 -23.68
N HIS A 376 11.88 19.44 -22.83
CA HIS A 376 11.08 18.83 -21.77
C HIS A 376 10.64 19.83 -20.70
N SER A 377 11.43 20.88 -20.42
CA SER A 377 11.03 21.97 -19.51
C SER A 377 9.81 22.71 -20.06
N LYS A 378 9.82 23.08 -21.35
CA LYS A 378 8.70 23.74 -22.02
C LYS A 378 7.45 22.86 -22.06
N GLU A 379 7.60 21.56 -22.33
CA GLU A 379 6.51 20.59 -22.26
C GLU A 379 5.92 20.51 -20.85
N LEU A 380 6.76 20.48 -19.81
CA LEU A 380 6.32 20.44 -18.42
C LEU A 380 5.54 21.69 -18.01
N GLU A 381 5.99 22.87 -18.41
CA GLU A 381 5.28 24.14 -18.18
C GLU A 381 3.90 24.15 -18.84
N SER A 382 3.81 23.67 -20.09
CA SER A 382 2.52 23.55 -20.79
C SER A 382 1.56 22.60 -20.07
N LEU A 383 2.05 21.45 -19.58
CA LEU A 383 1.25 20.49 -18.83
C LEU A 383 0.80 21.04 -17.48
N GLN A 384 1.64 21.82 -16.80
CA GLN A 384 1.27 22.50 -15.56
C GLN A 384 0.17 23.54 -15.80
N GLN A 385 0.24 24.28 -16.91
CA GLN A 385 -0.82 25.22 -17.30
C GLN A 385 -2.14 24.49 -17.59
N THR A 386 -2.12 23.39 -18.35
CA THR A 386 -3.31 22.57 -18.62
C THR A 386 -3.90 22.00 -17.33
N ARG A 387 -3.06 21.51 -16.41
CA ARG A 387 -3.51 21.03 -15.09
C ARG A 387 -4.19 22.16 -14.30
N GLY A 388 -3.64 23.36 -14.31
CA GLY A 388 -4.24 24.53 -13.65
C GLY A 388 -5.62 24.89 -14.22
N GLN A 389 -5.79 24.80 -15.54
CA GLN A 389 -7.09 25.01 -16.19
C GLN A 389 -8.10 23.93 -15.80
N LEU A 390 -7.70 22.65 -15.81
CA LEU A 390 -8.57 21.54 -15.41
C LEU A 390 -9.03 21.65 -13.94
N LEU A 391 -8.15 22.08 -13.04
CA LEU A 391 -8.52 22.32 -11.64
C LEU A 391 -9.55 23.45 -11.49
N LYS A 392 -9.43 24.53 -12.27
CA LYS A 392 -10.44 25.60 -12.30
C LYS A 392 -11.79 25.10 -12.80
N VAL A 393 -11.80 24.32 -13.88
CA VAL A 393 -13.03 23.71 -14.43
C VAL A 393 -13.65 22.76 -13.40
N SER A 394 -12.85 21.91 -12.75
CA SER A 394 -13.33 21.01 -11.70
C SER A 394 -13.96 21.79 -10.53
N SER A 395 -13.35 22.89 -10.09
CA SER A 395 -13.90 23.73 -9.03
C SER A 395 -15.23 24.38 -9.43
N GLN A 396 -15.35 24.85 -10.67
CA GLN A 396 -16.60 25.37 -11.22
C GLN A 396 -17.70 24.31 -11.30
N ILE A 397 -17.37 23.09 -11.74
CA ILE A 397 -18.34 21.98 -11.77
C ILE A 397 -18.82 21.68 -10.35
N SER A 398 -17.92 21.57 -9.38
CA SER A 398 -18.29 21.29 -7.98
C SER A 398 -19.18 22.38 -7.38
N SER A 399 -18.89 23.67 -7.61
CA SER A 399 -19.72 24.75 -7.08
C SER A 399 -21.12 24.78 -7.74
N THR A 400 -21.18 24.53 -9.05
CA THR A 400 -22.46 24.46 -9.78
C THR A 400 -23.29 23.26 -9.31
N MET A 401 -22.64 22.12 -9.04
CA MET A 401 -23.29 20.91 -8.54
C MET A 401 -23.85 21.12 -7.12
N LEU A 402 -23.09 21.73 -6.22
CA LEU A 402 -23.55 22.07 -4.87
C LEU A 402 -24.74 23.03 -4.91
N SER A 403 -24.67 24.09 -5.71
CA SER A 403 -25.79 25.03 -5.87
C SER A 403 -27.03 24.33 -6.44
N SER A 404 -26.86 23.42 -7.40
CA SER A 404 -27.96 22.62 -7.94
C SER A 404 -28.58 21.68 -6.91
N GLN A 405 -27.76 21.05 -6.05
CA GLN A 405 -28.24 20.21 -4.96
C GLN A 405 -29.04 21.01 -3.92
N GLU A 406 -28.58 22.20 -3.54
CA GLU A 406 -29.31 23.09 -2.63
C GLU A 406 -30.66 23.53 -3.21
N GLN A 407 -30.71 23.83 -4.51
CA GLN A 407 -31.96 24.15 -5.20
C GLN A 407 -32.94 22.97 -5.24
N LEU A 408 -32.45 21.74 -5.42
CA LEU A 408 -33.29 20.55 -5.38
C LEU A 408 -33.80 20.27 -3.97
N ALA A 409 -32.96 20.38 -2.95
CA ALA A 409 -33.34 20.20 -1.56
C ALA A 409 -34.43 21.20 -1.13
N THR A 410 -34.30 22.47 -1.51
CA THR A 410 -35.31 23.50 -1.23
C THR A 410 -36.63 23.22 -1.95
N LYS A 411 -36.61 22.81 -3.22
CA LYS A 411 -37.83 22.41 -3.95
C LYS A 411 -38.51 21.18 -3.34
N LEU A 412 -37.73 20.20 -2.89
CA LEU A 412 -38.25 19.01 -2.22
C LEU A 412 -38.96 19.40 -0.91
N GLN A 413 -38.33 20.25 -0.10
CA GLN A 413 -38.93 20.75 1.14
C GLN A 413 -40.21 21.54 0.89
N GLN A 414 -40.24 22.40 -0.14
CA GLN A 414 -41.45 23.12 -0.53
C GLN A 414 -42.58 22.18 -0.95
N SER A 415 -42.27 21.15 -1.75
CA SER A 415 -43.25 20.16 -2.20
C SER A 415 -43.79 19.35 -1.02
N GLN A 416 -42.94 18.99 -0.06
CA GLN A 416 -43.33 18.29 1.16
C GLN A 416 -44.28 19.15 2.00
N ASN A 417 -43.95 20.43 2.22
CA ASN A 417 -44.81 21.35 2.96
C ASN A 417 -46.19 21.53 2.28
N GLN A 418 -46.23 21.61 0.95
CA GLN A 418 -47.49 21.66 0.19
C GLN A 418 -48.32 20.38 0.39
N LEU A 419 -47.67 19.22 0.32
CA LEU A 419 -48.36 17.94 0.56
C LEU A 419 -48.98 17.90 1.96
N ASP A 420 -48.25 18.35 2.98
CA ASP A 420 -48.75 18.33 4.35
C ASP A 420 -49.91 19.32 4.56
N GLN A 421 -49.87 20.50 3.93
CA GLN A 421 -51.01 21.43 3.89
C GLN A 421 -52.24 20.80 3.23
N THR A 422 -52.07 20.13 2.08
CA THR A 422 -53.20 19.48 1.39
C THR A 422 -53.80 18.31 2.18
N LYS A 423 -52.98 17.58 2.96
CA LYS A 423 -53.47 16.54 3.86
C LYS A 423 -54.31 17.13 4.99
N GLU A 424 -53.87 18.22 5.61
CA GLU A 424 -54.64 18.91 6.64
C GLU A 424 -55.99 19.41 6.11
N GLU A 425 -56.01 19.98 4.90
CA GLU A 425 -57.25 20.39 4.24
C GLU A 425 -58.19 19.20 4.00
N LEU A 426 -57.65 18.09 3.48
CA LEU A 426 -58.43 16.87 3.26
C LEU A 426 -59.05 16.34 4.56
N ASP A 427 -58.30 16.33 5.66
CA ASP A 427 -58.78 15.86 6.96
C ASP A 427 -59.85 16.80 7.55
N ARG A 428 -59.74 18.12 7.33
CA ARG A 428 -60.80 19.09 7.65
C ARG A 428 -62.06 18.80 6.84
N THR A 429 -61.94 18.60 5.53
CA THR A 429 -63.09 18.29 4.66
C THR A 429 -63.75 16.97 5.04
N ARG A 430 -62.96 15.93 5.36
CA ARG A 430 -63.50 14.64 5.85
C ARG A 430 -64.27 14.81 7.15
N SER A 431 -63.75 15.59 8.09
CA SER A 431 -64.43 15.88 9.35
C SER A 431 -65.76 16.60 9.11
N GLN A 432 -65.77 17.58 8.21
CA GLN A 432 -66.99 18.29 7.83
C GLN A 432 -68.01 17.39 7.14
N ALA A 433 -67.56 16.50 6.24
CA ALA A 433 -68.43 15.51 5.59
C ALA A 433 -69.06 14.56 6.61
N GLY A 434 -68.30 14.10 7.62
CA GLY A 434 -68.82 13.27 8.72
C GLY A 434 -69.90 13.98 9.54
N LEU A 435 -69.72 15.28 9.81
CA LEU A 435 -70.74 16.09 10.50
C LEU A 435 -72.01 16.22 9.67
N LEU A 436 -71.89 16.54 8.38
CA LEU A 436 -73.04 16.65 7.46
C LEU A 436 -73.78 15.32 7.32
N GLN A 437 -73.05 14.20 7.28
CA GLN A 437 -73.67 12.88 7.22
C GLN A 437 -74.45 12.57 8.50
N THR A 438 -73.91 12.92 9.67
CA THR A 438 -74.61 12.78 10.95
C THR A 438 -75.89 13.64 10.98
N GLN A 439 -75.82 14.88 10.48
CA GLN A 439 -76.99 15.77 10.37
C GLN A 439 -78.05 15.22 9.41
N ARG A 440 -77.64 14.67 8.27
CA ARG A 440 -78.56 14.01 7.33
C ARG A 440 -79.27 12.83 7.99
N ASP A 441 -78.53 11.95 8.66
CA ASP A 441 -79.10 10.77 9.31
C ASP A 441 -80.08 11.15 10.44
N GLN A 442 -79.79 12.24 11.17
CA GLN A 442 -80.72 12.84 12.14
C GLN A 442 -82.00 13.37 11.46
N ALA A 443 -81.86 14.12 10.36
CA ALA A 443 -82.99 14.67 9.62
C ALA A 443 -83.87 13.56 9.00
N GLU A 444 -83.26 12.50 8.45
CA GLU A 444 -83.99 11.32 7.97
C GLU A 444 -84.77 10.63 9.09
N THR A 445 -84.18 10.52 10.27
CA THR A 445 -84.85 9.93 11.44
C THR A 445 -86.04 10.79 11.88
N GLN A 446 -85.89 12.11 11.93
CA GLN A 446 -86.98 13.05 12.22
C GLN A 446 -88.10 12.96 11.17
N LEU A 447 -87.75 12.89 9.89
CA LEU A 447 -88.72 12.76 8.80
C LEU A 447 -89.53 11.45 8.93
N ARG A 448 -88.88 10.33 9.27
CA ARG A 448 -89.57 9.06 9.54
C ARG A 448 -90.53 9.16 10.73
N GLN A 449 -90.13 9.86 11.79
CA GLN A 449 -90.99 10.09 12.97
C GLN A 449 -92.22 10.93 12.61
N SER A 450 -92.04 12.05 11.91
CA SER A 450 -93.15 12.90 11.46
C SER A 450 -94.07 12.16 10.47
N GLY A 451 -93.50 11.37 9.57
CA GLY A 451 -94.27 10.49 8.67
C GLY A 451 -95.15 9.49 9.42
N ALA A 452 -94.61 8.85 10.47
CA ALA A 452 -95.38 7.96 11.33
C ALA A 452 -96.51 8.68 12.09
N GLN A 453 -96.25 9.90 12.59
CA GLN A 453 -97.28 10.73 13.26
C GLN A 453 -98.40 11.18 12.32
N LEU A 454 -98.06 11.55 11.08
CA LEU A 454 -99.04 11.89 10.05
C LEU A 454 -99.91 10.68 9.70
N GLU A 455 -99.30 9.50 9.55
CA GLU A 455 -100.06 8.28 9.26
C GLU A 455 -101.01 7.93 10.41
N GLN A 456 -100.56 8.02 11.67
CA GLN A 456 -101.42 7.87 12.85
C GLN A 456 -102.60 8.86 12.82
N SER A 457 -102.34 10.12 12.50
CA SER A 457 -103.38 11.16 12.40
C SER A 457 -104.35 10.88 11.25
N ARG A 458 -103.86 10.37 10.11
CA ARG A 458 -104.67 9.96 8.96
C ARG A 458 -105.61 8.81 9.33
N VAL A 459 -105.09 7.79 10.02
CA VAL A 459 -105.88 6.65 10.51
C VAL A 459 -106.97 7.14 11.46
N LEU A 460 -106.62 8.00 12.43
CA LEU A 460 -107.59 8.58 13.36
C LEU A 460 -108.67 9.39 12.63
N TYR A 461 -108.29 10.22 11.66
CA TYR A 461 -109.24 10.97 10.84
C TYR A 461 -110.19 10.04 10.06
N GLN A 462 -109.68 8.97 9.46
CA GLN A 462 -110.50 7.98 8.76
C GLN A 462 -111.49 7.27 9.71
N GLN A 463 -111.06 6.93 10.92
CA GLN A 463 -111.93 6.36 11.96
C GLN A 463 -113.04 7.34 12.36
N THR A 464 -112.70 8.61 12.63
CA THR A 464 -113.66 9.66 12.97
C THR A 464 -114.63 9.94 11.82
N ARG A 465 -114.16 9.91 10.57
CA ARG A 465 -115.02 10.05 9.39
C ARG A 465 -116.02 8.90 9.29
N ALA A 466 -115.57 7.66 9.52
CA ALA A 466 -116.45 6.50 9.53
C ALA A 466 -117.50 6.58 10.65
N GLN A 467 -117.10 6.99 11.86
CA GLN A 467 -118.02 7.25 12.98
C GLN A 467 -119.07 8.33 12.65
N ASN A 468 -118.65 9.44 12.04
CA ASN A 468 -119.59 10.50 11.63
C ASN A 468 -120.57 10.01 10.57
N LEU A 469 -120.12 9.19 9.61
CA LEU A 469 -121.00 8.59 8.61
C LEU A 469 -122.05 7.68 9.27
N GLN A 470 -121.62 6.88 10.25
CA GLN A 470 -122.49 6.02 11.04
C GLN A 470 -123.53 6.83 11.84
N LEU A 471 -123.10 7.90 12.52
CA LEU A 471 -124.01 8.83 13.21
C LEU A 471 -125.00 9.50 12.24
N HIS A 472 -124.55 9.89 11.05
CA HIS A 472 -125.43 10.46 10.02
C HIS A 472 -126.50 9.47 9.57
N THR A 473 -126.12 8.21 9.30
CA THR A 473 -127.10 7.16 8.96
C THR A 473 -128.09 6.88 10.10
N GLN A 474 -127.65 6.96 11.37
CA GLN A 474 -128.54 6.86 12.53
C GLN A 474 -129.53 8.03 12.60
N LEU A 475 -129.07 9.26 12.33
CA LEU A 475 -129.94 10.45 12.28
C LEU A 475 -130.96 10.36 11.15
N GLU A 476 -130.58 9.88 9.96
CA GLU A 476 -131.52 9.64 8.86
C GLU A 476 -132.57 8.58 9.23
N LEU A 477 -132.15 7.50 9.89
CA LEU A 477 -133.07 6.47 10.40
C LEU A 477 -134.06 7.05 11.44
N LEU A 478 -133.58 7.86 12.39
CA LEU A 478 -134.45 8.52 13.37
C LEU A 478 -135.40 9.53 12.69
N SER A 479 -134.92 10.28 11.70
CA SER A 479 -135.74 11.22 10.93
C SER A 479 -136.85 10.51 10.17
N THR A 480 -136.55 9.38 9.52
CA THR A 480 -137.57 8.56 8.84
C THR A 480 -138.57 7.95 9.82
N GLN A 481 -138.13 7.47 10.98
CA GLN A 481 -139.02 7.03 12.06
C GLN A 481 -139.92 8.17 12.58
N LEU A 482 -139.37 9.37 12.76
CA LEU A 482 -140.13 10.55 13.17
C LEU A 482 -141.17 10.92 12.10
N GLN A 483 -140.80 10.93 10.81
CA GLN A 483 -141.74 11.15 9.71
C GLN A 483 -142.85 10.08 9.71
N HIS A 484 -142.51 8.81 9.90
CA HIS A 484 -143.49 7.74 10.01
C HIS A 484 -144.47 7.97 11.17
N SER A 485 -143.97 8.35 12.35
CA SER A 485 -144.81 8.69 13.51
C SER A 485 -145.70 9.92 13.26
N ARG A 486 -145.22 10.92 12.51
CA ARG A 486 -146.01 12.10 12.11
C ARG A 486 -147.14 11.72 11.15
N VAL A 487 -146.87 10.82 10.20
CA VAL A 487 -147.89 10.27 9.29
C VAL A 487 -148.92 9.45 10.07
N GLN A 488 -148.48 8.61 11.01
CA GLN A 488 -149.39 7.89 11.92
C GLN A 488 -150.24 8.85 12.76
N ALA A 489 -149.64 9.89 13.33
CA ALA A 489 -150.36 10.91 14.09
C ALA A 489 -151.38 11.64 13.21
N ALA A 490 -151.02 12.02 11.99
CA ALA A 490 -151.94 12.63 11.02
C ALA A 490 -153.08 11.69 10.62
N GLN A 491 -152.82 10.39 10.46
CA GLN A 491 -153.86 9.37 10.21
C GLN A 491 -154.81 9.23 11.40
N LEU A 492 -154.30 9.18 12.63
CA LEU A 492 -155.13 9.16 13.84
C LEU A 492 -155.95 10.44 13.98
N GLN A 493 -155.37 11.60 13.62
CA GLN A 493 -156.05 12.88 13.65
C GLN A 493 -157.15 12.97 12.58
N ALA A 494 -156.94 12.38 11.40
CA ALA A 494 -157.95 12.23 10.36
C ALA A 494 -159.07 11.26 10.78
N GLN A 495 -158.74 10.16 11.47
CA GLN A 495 -159.73 9.25 12.06
C GLN A 495 -160.58 9.95 13.15
N LEU A 496 -159.96 10.77 14.00
CA LEU A 496 -160.67 11.59 14.98
C LEU A 496 -161.61 12.61 14.32
N GLN A 497 -161.19 13.27 13.23
CA GLN A 497 -162.06 14.19 12.49
C GLN A 497 -163.20 13.46 11.74
N ALA A 498 -162.97 12.24 11.26
CA ALA A 498 -164.01 11.39 10.69
C ALA A 498 -165.03 10.97 11.76
N SER A 499 -164.58 10.56 12.96
CA SER A 499 -165.45 10.26 14.11
C SER A 499 -166.24 11.49 14.59
N ARG A 500 -165.63 12.68 14.52
CA ARG A 500 -166.30 13.95 14.86
C ARG A 500 -167.40 14.31 13.85
N ARG A 501 -167.17 14.08 12.55
CA ARG A 501 -168.17 14.26 11.50
C ARG A 501 -169.31 13.22 11.54
N THR A 502 -169.06 12.02 12.07
CA THR A 502 -170.13 11.04 12.35
C THR A 502 -170.95 11.38 13.61
N MET A 503 -170.39 12.13 14.57
CA MET A 503 -171.19 12.68 15.69
C MET A 503 -172.03 13.88 15.25
N GLU A 504 -171.50 14.77 14.41
CA GLU A 504 -172.22 15.96 13.91
C GLU A 504 -173.36 15.63 12.93
N THR A 505 -173.39 14.41 12.36
CA THR A 505 -174.49 13.90 11.52
C THR A 505 -175.55 13.09 12.29
N SER A 506 -175.38 12.91 13.60
CA SER A 506 -176.34 12.21 14.46
C SER A 506 -177.27 13.12 15.25
N ASP A 507 -177.01 14.43 15.35
CA ASP A 507 -177.83 15.38 16.13
C ASP A 507 -178.91 16.11 15.30
N GLU A 508 -178.85 16.04 13.96
CA GLU A 508 -179.89 16.61 13.07
C GLU A 508 -181.07 15.64 12.80
N SER A 509 -181.16 14.50 13.51
CA SER A 509 -182.24 13.51 13.39
C SER A 509 -183.17 13.40 14.62
N LEU A 510 -183.20 14.41 15.50
CA LEU A 510 -184.16 14.47 16.62
C LEU A 510 -184.82 15.86 16.72
N LEU A 511 -185.75 16.12 15.79
CA LEU A 511 -186.91 16.98 16.04
C LEU A 511 -188.17 16.11 15.84
N ILE A 512 -189.12 16.16 16.79
CA ILE A 512 -190.51 15.65 16.75
C ILE A 512 -190.72 14.18 17.23
N LYS A 513 -190.78 14.00 18.56
CA LYS A 513 -191.97 13.53 19.31
C LYS A 513 -191.77 13.68 20.82
#